data_AF-A0A8X8BYS9-F1
#
_entry.id   AF-A0A8X8BYS9-F1
#
_cell.length_a   1.000
_cell.length_b   1.000
_cell.length_c   1.000
_cell.angle_alpha   90.00
_cell.angle_beta   90.00
_cell.angle_gamma   90.00
#
_symmetry.space_group_name_H-M   'P 1'
#
loop_
_entity.id
_entity.type
_entity.pdbx_description
1 polymer ?
#
loop_
_entity_poly.entity_id
_entity_poly.type
_entity_poly.pdbx_seq_one_letter_code
_entity_poly.pdbx_strand_id
1 'polypeptide(L)'
;MVQIANVESKFSIAISDYGEIKMEGRVKDRKPHLTKVGSFDVDGSMEGSLILCNQVDQPGMIGNVGTILGKENVNVSFMSVGRIAPRKQAVMTIGVNEEPSKEALKRIREILAAKDFVFLKL
;
A
#
# COMPACT_ATOMS: atom_id res chain seq x y z
N MET A 1 1.05 -6.47 17.14
CA MET A 1 2.23 -5.78 16.60
C MET A 1 3.25 -6.84 16.22
N VAL A 2 3.80 -6.77 15.01
CA VAL A 2 4.85 -7.69 14.55
C VAL A 2 6.10 -6.84 14.30
N GLN A 3 7.22 -7.29 14.85
CA GLN A 3 8.54 -6.70 14.62
C GLN A 3 9.46 -7.77 14.04
N ILE A 4 10.15 -7.44 12.96
CA ILE A 4 11.13 -8.31 12.34
C ILE A 4 12.45 -7.53 12.23
N ALA A 5 13.52 -8.10 12.76
CA ALA A 5 14.86 -7.53 12.71
C ALA A 5 15.77 -8.37 11.81
N ASN A 6 16.85 -7.76 11.31
CA ASN A 6 17.89 -8.43 10.51
C ASN A 6 17.40 -9.07 9.20
N VAL A 7 16.42 -8.45 8.53
CA VAL A 7 15.92 -8.88 7.22
C VAL A 7 15.86 -7.71 6.25
N GLU A 8 16.08 -7.97 4.95
CA GLU A 8 15.89 -6.97 3.90
C GLU A 8 14.39 -6.73 3.64
N SER A 9 13.97 -5.46 3.55
CA SER A 9 12.61 -5.07 3.23
C SER A 9 12.51 -4.51 1.82
N LYS A 10 11.56 -5.01 1.02
CA LYS A 10 11.14 -4.38 -0.24
C LYS A 10 10.30 -3.12 -0.05
N PHE A 11 9.96 -2.78 1.20
CA PHE A 11 9.20 -1.60 1.57
C PHE A 11 9.95 -0.84 2.67
N SER A 12 10.87 0.03 2.24
CA SER A 12 11.83 0.69 3.12
C SER A 12 11.17 1.53 4.23
N ILE A 13 9.98 2.05 3.97
CA ILE A 13 9.24 2.89 4.92
C ILE A 13 8.64 2.12 6.10
N ALA A 14 8.63 0.79 6.04
CA ALA A 14 8.28 -0.04 7.17
C ALA A 14 9.42 -0.17 8.19
N ILE A 15 10.65 0.21 7.82
CA ILE A 15 11.84 0.14 8.68
C ILE A 15 11.85 1.36 9.61
N SER A 16 11.99 1.12 10.91
CA SER A 16 12.16 2.16 11.93
C SER A 16 13.58 2.73 11.92
N ASP A 17 13.79 3.82 12.67
CA ASP A 17 15.12 4.42 12.83
C ASP A 17 16.16 3.46 13.45
N TYR A 18 15.71 2.37 14.06
CA TYR A 18 16.54 1.32 14.66
C TYR A 18 16.77 0.12 13.72
N GLY A 19 16.32 0.18 12.46
CA GLY A 19 16.48 -0.92 11.50
C GLY A 19 15.45 -2.05 11.64
N GLU A 20 14.40 -1.86 12.44
CA GLU A 20 13.36 -2.87 12.64
C GLU A 20 12.17 -2.64 11.71
N ILE A 21 11.66 -3.70 11.08
CA ILE A 21 10.40 -3.61 10.34
C ILE A 21 9.25 -3.57 11.34
N LYS A 22 8.47 -2.49 11.35
CA LYS A 22 7.30 -2.31 12.23
C LYS A 22 6.00 -2.30 11.42
N MET A 23 5.11 -3.22 11.76
CA MET A 23 3.74 -3.26 11.26
C MET A 23 2.75 -3.55 12.39
N GLU A 24 1.58 -2.93 12.32
CA GLU A 24 0.48 -3.17 13.25
C GLU A 24 -0.77 -3.53 12.47
N GLY A 25 -1.59 -4.39 13.06
CA GLY A 25 -2.88 -4.78 12.51
C GLY A 25 -3.87 -5.09 13.62
N ARG A 26 -5.14 -5.15 13.24
CA ARG A 26 -6.27 -5.50 14.11
C ARG A 26 -7.26 -6.37 13.36
N VAL A 27 -8.10 -7.09 14.10
CA VAL A 27 -9.27 -7.75 13.52
C VAL A 27 -10.46 -6.80 13.65
N LYS A 28 -11.11 -6.47 12.53
CA LYS A 28 -12.34 -5.68 12.47
C LYS A 28 -13.38 -6.50 11.70
N ASP A 29 -14.57 -6.67 12.26
CA ASP A 29 -15.66 -7.45 11.64
C ASP A 29 -15.24 -8.88 11.23
N ARG A 30 -14.42 -9.53 12.07
CA ARG A 30 -13.81 -10.86 11.84
C ARG A 30 -12.79 -10.91 10.68
N LYS A 31 -12.33 -9.76 10.19
CA LYS A 31 -11.37 -9.65 9.08
C LYS A 31 -10.07 -8.98 9.53
N PRO A 32 -8.89 -9.51 9.15
CA PRO A 32 -7.61 -8.87 9.44
C PRO A 32 -7.49 -7.55 8.68
N HIS A 33 -7.02 -6.51 9.36
CA HIS A 33 -6.71 -5.22 8.79
C HIS A 33 -5.31 -4.78 9.20
N LEU A 34 -4.51 -4.34 8.23
CA LEU A 34 -3.27 -3.62 8.44
C LEU A 34 -3.61 -2.19 8.86
N THR A 35 -3.12 -1.78 10.02
CA THR A 35 -3.42 -0.46 10.62
C THR A 35 -2.22 0.47 10.66
N LYS A 36 -1.00 -0.07 10.57
CA LYS A 36 0.22 0.75 10.56
C LYS A 36 1.34 0.09 9.75
N VAL A 37 2.06 0.91 8.99
CA VAL A 37 3.32 0.55 8.32
C VAL A 37 4.38 1.59 8.68
N GLY A 38 5.40 1.19 9.44
CA GLY A 38 6.38 2.13 10.00
C GLY A 38 5.69 3.19 10.86
N SER A 39 5.78 4.45 10.43
CA SER A 39 5.14 5.60 11.09
C SER A 39 3.82 6.04 10.45
N PHE A 40 3.30 5.29 9.47
CA PHE A 40 2.10 5.66 8.72
C PHE A 40 0.90 4.86 9.20
N ASP A 41 -0.12 5.56 9.69
CA ASP A 41 -1.43 4.95 9.92
C ASP A 41 -2.08 4.65 8.58
N VAL A 42 -2.49 3.40 8.40
CA VAL A 42 -3.17 2.92 7.18
C VAL A 42 -4.45 2.20 7.58
N ASP A 43 -5.36 2.00 6.63
CA ASP A 43 -6.49 1.09 6.83
C ASP A 43 -6.57 0.19 5.61
N GLY A 44 -5.99 -1.00 5.74
CA GLY A 44 -5.92 -1.98 4.66
C GLY A 44 -6.52 -3.31 5.06
N SER A 45 -7.68 -3.67 4.52
CA SER A 45 -8.19 -5.03 4.68
C SER A 45 -7.21 -6.03 4.06
N MET A 46 -6.84 -7.05 4.83
CA MET A 46 -5.91 -8.09 4.41
C MET A 46 -6.69 -9.27 3.80
N GLU A 47 -7.55 -8.98 2.83
CA GLU A 47 -8.33 -9.95 2.06
C GLU A 47 -8.13 -9.71 0.55
N GLY A 48 -8.14 -10.78 -0.24
CA GLY A 48 -7.94 -10.69 -1.69
C GLY A 48 -6.49 -10.36 -2.04
N SER A 49 -6.26 -9.31 -2.82
CA SER A 49 -4.91 -8.84 -3.11
C SER A 49 -4.70 -7.40 -2.66
N LEU A 50 -3.49 -7.10 -2.22
CA LEU A 50 -3.10 -5.80 -1.68
C LEU A 50 -1.97 -5.18 -2.51
N ILE A 51 -2.14 -3.92 -2.88
CA ILE A 51 -1.07 -3.08 -3.42
C ILE A 51 -0.66 -2.09 -2.34
N LEU A 52 0.63 -2.06 -2.01
CA LEU A 52 1.25 -1.08 -1.12
C LEU A 52 2.20 -0.21 -1.94
N CYS A 53 1.95 1.09 -1.93
CA CYS A 53 2.78 2.09 -2.58
C CYS A 53 3.33 3.06 -1.55
N ASN A 54 4.61 3.38 -1.69
CA ASN A 54 5.26 4.46 -0.96
C ASN A 54 5.54 5.61 -1.93
N GLN A 55 4.81 6.71 -1.80
CA GLN A 55 4.85 7.83 -2.74
C GLN A 55 4.74 9.18 -2.04
N VAL A 56 4.92 10.27 -2.79
CA VAL A 56 4.55 11.61 -2.32
C VAL A 56 3.06 11.84 -2.61
N ASP A 57 2.30 12.28 -1.63
CA ASP A 57 0.87 12.58 -1.79
C ASP A 57 0.67 13.80 -2.71
N GLN A 58 0.07 13.60 -3.88
CA GLN A 58 -0.18 14.65 -4.86
C GLN A 58 -1.58 14.53 -5.46
N PRO A 59 -2.18 15.64 -5.93
CA PRO A 59 -3.46 15.59 -6.62
C PRO A 59 -3.44 14.65 -7.83
N GLY A 60 -4.55 13.95 -8.06
CA GLY A 60 -4.76 13.07 -9.21
C GLY A 60 -4.27 11.63 -9.05
N MET A 61 -3.48 11.32 -8.01
CA MET A 61 -2.91 9.98 -7.82
C MET A 61 -3.97 8.88 -7.71
N ILE A 62 -4.96 9.05 -6.83
CA ILE A 62 -6.08 8.10 -6.65
C ILE A 62 -6.84 7.87 -7.98
N GLY A 63 -7.16 8.95 -8.69
CA GLY A 63 -7.92 8.88 -9.95
C GLY A 63 -7.15 8.19 -11.07
N ASN A 64 -5.84 8.44 -11.17
CA ASN A 64 -4.96 7.79 -12.12
C ASN A 64 -4.89 6.28 -11.87
N VAL A 65 -4.73 5.88 -10.61
CA VAL A 65 -4.68 4.45 -10.24
C VAL A 65 -6.01 3.78 -10.53
N GLY A 66 -7.13 4.38 -10.11
CA GLY A 66 -8.47 3.86 -10.40
C GLY A 66 -8.74 3.72 -11.90
N THR A 67 -8.24 4.66 -12.71
CA THR A 67 -8.37 4.60 -14.18
C THR A 67 -7.59 3.43 -14.77
N ILE A 68 -6.38 3.15 -14.28
CA ILE A 68 -5.56 2.03 -14.77
C ILE A 68 -6.24 0.70 -14.44
N LEU A 69 -6.65 0.52 -13.19
CA LEU A 69 -7.32 -0.71 -12.73
C LEU A 69 -8.67 -0.91 -13.43
N GLY A 70 -9.46 0.16 -13.58
CA GLY A 70 -10.76 0.09 -14.27
C GLY A 70 -10.64 -0.28 -15.76
N LYS A 71 -9.57 0.15 -16.45
CA LYS A 71 -9.31 -0.26 -17.85
C LYS A 71 -9.02 -1.75 -18.00
N GLU A 72 -8.55 -2.40 -16.94
CA GLU A 72 -8.33 -3.85 -16.90
C GLU A 72 -9.51 -4.61 -16.28
N ASN A 73 -10.61 -3.93 -15.98
CA ASN A 73 -11.77 -4.50 -15.30
C ASN A 73 -11.41 -5.13 -13.94
N VAL A 74 -10.44 -4.53 -13.23
CA VAL A 74 -10.04 -4.92 -11.88
C VAL A 74 -10.83 -4.07 -10.89
N ASN A 75 -11.58 -4.72 -10.00
CA ASN A 75 -12.38 -4.06 -8.99
C ASN A 75 -11.54 -3.67 -7.76
N VAL A 76 -11.71 -2.43 -7.30
CA VAL A 76 -11.05 -1.91 -6.09
C VAL A 76 -12.00 -2.07 -4.90
N SER A 77 -11.62 -2.89 -3.93
CA SER A 77 -12.42 -3.10 -2.71
C SER A 77 -12.26 -1.97 -1.71
N PHE A 78 -11.06 -1.40 -1.60
CA PHE A 78 -10.81 -0.19 -0.84
C PHE A 78 -9.55 0.52 -1.36
N MET A 79 -9.46 1.82 -1.07
CA MET A 79 -8.22 2.58 -1.23
C MET A 79 -8.06 3.52 -0.03
N SER A 80 -6.89 3.47 0.61
CA SER A 80 -6.57 4.31 1.77
C SER A 80 -5.18 4.94 1.58
N VAL A 81 -5.01 6.15 2.11
CA VAL A 81 -3.73 6.89 2.03
C VAL A 81 -3.36 7.35 3.44
N GLY A 82 -2.34 6.71 4.01
CA GLY A 82 -1.69 7.16 5.24
C GLY A 82 -0.63 8.19 4.91
N ARG A 83 -0.71 9.40 5.47
CA ARG A 83 0.29 10.47 5.25
C ARG A 83 0.60 11.21 6.54
N ILE A 84 1.84 11.63 6.70
CA ILE A 84 2.27 12.43 7.87
C ILE A 84 1.77 13.87 7.73
N ALA A 85 1.81 14.41 6.51
CA ALA A 85 1.32 15.75 6.20
C ALA A 85 0.93 15.85 4.72
N PRO A 86 0.09 16.83 4.33
CA PRO A 86 -0.22 17.08 2.93
C PRO A 86 1.03 17.34 2.08
N ARG A 87 1.07 16.78 0.87
CA ARG A 87 2.19 16.92 -0.08
C ARG A 87 3.54 16.40 0.43
N LYS A 88 3.52 15.50 1.42
CA LYS A 88 4.70 14.79 1.93
C LYS A 88 4.58 13.30 1.61
N GLN A 89 5.54 12.52 2.14
CA GLN A 89 5.54 11.08 2.03
C GLN A 89 4.21 10.49 2.52
N ALA A 90 3.75 9.46 1.82
CA ALA A 90 2.52 8.74 2.09
C ALA A 90 2.65 7.27 1.70
N VAL A 91 1.86 6.44 2.37
CA VAL A 91 1.63 5.05 2.02
C VAL A 91 0.21 4.92 1.48
N MET A 92 0.07 4.56 0.20
CA MET A 92 -1.21 4.20 -0.38
C MET A 92 -1.41 2.68 -0.28
N THR A 93 -2.54 2.26 0.27
CA THR A 93 -2.96 0.87 0.35
C THR A 93 -4.20 0.66 -0.51
N ILE A 94 -4.19 -0.38 -1.34
CA ILE A 94 -5.25 -0.64 -2.31
C ILE A 94 -5.62 -2.11 -2.24
N GLY A 95 -6.87 -2.40 -1.88
CA GLY A 95 -7.43 -3.73 -2.00
C GLY A 95 -8.01 -3.92 -3.40
N VAL A 96 -7.64 -5.01 -4.05
CA VAL A 96 -8.18 -5.42 -5.36
C VAL A 96 -8.66 -6.86 -5.30
N ASN A 97 -9.76 -7.14 -6.00
CA ASN A 97 -10.37 -8.48 -6.01
C ASN A 97 -9.66 -9.40 -7.01
N GLU A 98 -9.28 -8.86 -8.16
CA GLU A 98 -8.56 -9.55 -9.22
C GLU A 98 -7.08 -9.15 -9.22
N GLU A 99 -6.23 -10.08 -9.63
CA GLU A 99 -4.79 -9.80 -9.80
C GLU A 99 -4.58 -8.90 -11.04
N PRO A 100 -4.07 -7.67 -10.88
CA PRO A 100 -3.81 -6.78 -12.00
C PRO A 100 -2.69 -7.33 -12.89
N SER A 101 -2.68 -6.96 -14.17
CA SER A 101 -1.59 -7.37 -15.06
C SER A 101 -0.24 -6.79 -14.60
N LYS A 102 0.86 -7.41 -15.03
CA LYS A 102 2.20 -6.88 -14.79
C LYS A 102 2.36 -5.48 -15.38
N GLU A 103 1.70 -5.23 -16.52
CA GLU A 103 1.68 -3.96 -17.21
C GLU A 103 0.93 -2.90 -16.41
N ALA A 104 -0.22 -3.22 -15.79
CA ALA A 104 -0.92 -2.30 -14.91
C ALA A 104 -0.10 -1.99 -13.65
N LEU A 105 0.44 -3.00 -12.98
CA LEU A 105 1.29 -2.80 -11.80
C LEU A 105 2.50 -1.92 -12.14
N LYS A 106 3.13 -2.12 -13.30
CA LYS A 106 4.21 -1.27 -13.80
C LYS A 106 3.75 0.17 -14.03
N ARG A 107 2.63 0.39 -14.73
CA ARG A 107 2.08 1.73 -14.98
C ARG A 107 1.72 2.46 -13.68
N ILE A 108 1.15 1.76 -12.71
CA ILE A 108 0.83 2.32 -11.40
C ILE A 108 2.11 2.74 -10.68
N ARG A 109 3.14 1.88 -10.66
CA ARG A 109 4.43 2.22 -10.05
C ARG A 109 5.04 3.48 -10.68
N GLU A 110 5.00 3.59 -12.00
CA GLU A 110 5.57 4.71 -12.76
C GLU A 110 4.79 6.01 -12.51
N ILE A 111 3.46 6.00 -12.59
CA ILE A 111 2.66 7.22 -12.45
C ILE A 111 2.69 7.80 -11.03
N LEU A 112 2.80 6.93 -10.03
CA LEU A 112 2.95 7.34 -8.64
C LEU A 112 4.38 7.81 -8.31
N ALA A 113 5.34 7.61 -9.23
CA ALA A 113 6.76 7.72 -8.95
C ALA A 113 7.13 7.00 -7.65
N ALA A 114 6.57 5.79 -7.46
CA ALA A 114 6.60 5.10 -6.19
C ALA A 114 8.04 4.70 -5.84
N LYS A 115 8.50 5.12 -4.66
CA LYS A 115 9.81 4.75 -4.11
C LYS A 115 9.85 3.24 -3.82
N ASP A 116 8.82 2.78 -3.14
CA ASP A 116 8.57 1.36 -2.88
C ASP A 116 7.20 0.98 -3.46
N PHE A 117 7.12 -0.22 -4.04
CA PHE A 117 5.89 -0.74 -4.61
C PHE A 117 5.86 -2.25 -4.43
N VAL A 118 4.83 -2.74 -3.74
CA VAL A 118 4.66 -4.17 -3.44
C VAL A 118 3.24 -4.57 -3.79
N PHE A 119 3.12 -5.68 -4.52
CA PHE A 119 1.86 -6.39 -4.72
C PHE A 119 1.91 -7.68 -3.90
N LEU A 120 0.89 -7.93 -3.10
CA LEU A 120 0.72 -9.11 -2.27
C LEU A 120 -0.57 -9.81 -2.68
N LYS A 121 -0.46 -11.10 -2.99
CA LYS A 121 -1.60 -12.00 -3.12
C LYS A 121 -1.81 -12.67 -1.76
N LEU A 122 -2.96 -12.44 -1.13
CA LEU A 122 -3.28 -12.93 0.21
C LEU A 122 -4.18 -14.18 0.15
#